data_AF-A0A1E2V5A4-F1
#
_entry.id   AF-A0A1E2V5A4-F1
#
_cell.length_a   1.000
_cell.length_b   1.000
_cell.length_c   1.000
_cell.angle_alpha   90.00
_cell.angle_beta   90.00
_cell.angle_gamma   90.00
#
_symmetry.space_group_name_H-M   'P 1'
#
loop_
_entity.id
_entity.type
_entity.pdbx_description
1 polymer ?
#
loop_
_entity_poly.entity_id
_entity_poly.type
_entity_poly.pdbx_seq_one_letter_code
_entity_poly.pdbx_strand_id
1 'polypeptide(L)'
;MPTSVELLAQIEFSLARRLYRVAYRPGLKLTRKLIARMLSHSAKAGHREAQVTYGRRLLEHGLTTQDRYCGARYLIQAAQQGDRDAQWWAGRIHERGVGPYPSNEAQAVTWYARAARQGHVDAIERLIQAYDEGELNLPQSERCALEWRERLATASQ
;
A
#
# COMPACT_ATOMS: atom_id res chain seq x y z
N MET A 1 11.51 17.23 -17.25
CA MET A 1 11.54 16.20 -18.30
C MET A 1 12.00 14.91 -17.65
N PRO A 2 11.25 13.80 -17.76
CA PRO A 2 11.67 12.54 -17.18
C PRO A 2 12.96 12.06 -17.84
N THR A 3 13.85 11.46 -17.06
CA THR A 3 15.11 10.92 -17.58
C THR A 3 14.86 9.66 -18.42
N SER A 4 15.82 9.29 -19.28
CA SER A 4 15.73 8.05 -20.09
C SER A 4 15.51 6.80 -19.22
N VAL A 5 16.03 6.81 -17.99
CA VAL A 5 15.87 5.73 -16.99
C VAL A 5 14.43 5.68 -16.47
N GLU A 6 13.81 6.82 -16.18
CA GLU A 6 12.42 6.89 -15.72
C GLU A 6 11.42 6.46 -16.81
N LEU A 7 11.68 6.84 -18.06
CA LEU A 7 10.86 6.42 -19.21
C LEU A 7 10.93 4.90 -19.41
N LEU A 8 12.13 4.32 -19.32
CA LEU A 8 12.30 2.87 -19.39
C LEU A 8 11.56 2.18 -18.24
N ALA A 9 11.68 2.70 -17.01
CA ALA A 9 10.99 2.16 -15.84
C ALA A 9 9.46 2.20 -15.98
N GLN A 10 8.90 3.25 -16.58
CA GLN A 10 7.46 3.36 -16.90
C GLN A 10 7.03 2.31 -17.92
N ILE A 11 7.81 2.12 -19.00
CA ILE A 11 7.52 1.11 -20.03
C ILE A 11 7.57 -0.29 -19.42
N GLU A 12 8.62 -0.60 -18.65
CA GLU A 12 8.76 -1.87 -17.95
C GLU A 12 7.60 -2.12 -16.99
N PHE A 13 7.19 -1.12 -16.22
CA PHE A 13 6.05 -1.25 -15.32
C PHE A 13 4.75 -1.48 -16.09
N SER A 14 4.52 -0.76 -17.19
CA SER A 14 3.32 -0.92 -18.01
C SER A 14 3.20 -2.35 -18.58
N LEU A 15 4.33 -2.90 -19.03
CA LEU A 15 4.42 -4.27 -19.54
C LEU A 15 4.27 -5.28 -18.40
N ALA A 16 4.92 -5.07 -17.25
CA ALA A 16 4.76 -5.90 -16.06
C ALA A 16 3.30 -5.92 -15.58
N ARG A 17 2.60 -4.78 -15.57
CA ARG A 17 1.19 -4.66 -15.19
C ARG A 17 0.28 -5.41 -16.15
N ARG A 18 0.54 -5.32 -17.45
CA ARG A 18 -0.22 -6.04 -18.49
C ARG A 18 0.01 -7.55 -18.37
N LEU A 19 1.27 -7.96 -18.20
CA LEU A 19 1.62 -9.36 -17.95
C LEU A 19 1.01 -9.85 -16.63
N TYR A 20 0.96 -9.04 -15.58
CA TYR A 20 0.36 -9.43 -14.30
C TYR A 20 -1.14 -9.73 -14.44
N ARG A 21 -1.89 -8.90 -15.18
CA ARG A 21 -3.32 -9.15 -15.47
C ARG A 21 -3.55 -10.41 -16.29
N VAL A 22 -2.72 -10.64 -17.31
CA VAL A 22 -2.85 -11.78 -18.23
C VAL A 22 -2.32 -13.09 -17.62
N ALA A 23 -1.26 -13.01 -16.81
CA ALA A 23 -0.58 -14.15 -16.20
C ALA A 23 -1.26 -14.66 -14.92
N TYR A 24 -2.47 -14.19 -14.58
CA TYR A 24 -3.30 -14.87 -13.58
C TYR A 24 -3.78 -16.25 -14.04
N ARG A 25 -3.45 -16.68 -15.28
CA ARG A 25 -3.47 -18.10 -15.65
C ARG A 25 -2.37 -18.86 -14.88
N PRO A 26 -2.71 -19.84 -14.03
CA PRO A 26 -1.75 -20.58 -13.22
C PRO A 26 -0.90 -21.47 -14.13
N GLY A 27 0.38 -21.13 -14.35
CA GLY A 27 1.25 -22.01 -15.15
C GLY A 27 2.72 -21.62 -15.27
N LEU A 28 3.06 -20.37 -15.56
CA LEU A 28 4.46 -20.04 -15.92
C LEU A 28 5.25 -19.45 -14.74
N LYS A 29 6.02 -20.29 -14.04
CA LYS A 29 7.00 -19.85 -13.02
C LYS A 29 7.97 -18.78 -13.56
N LEU A 30 8.30 -18.84 -14.84
CA LEU A 30 9.18 -17.88 -15.53
C LEU A 30 8.56 -16.49 -15.66
N THR A 31 7.28 -16.38 -16.02
CA THR A 31 6.61 -15.07 -16.14
C THR A 31 6.49 -14.40 -14.78
N ARG A 32 6.23 -15.16 -13.71
CA ARG A 32 6.25 -14.62 -12.33
C ARG A 32 7.62 -14.06 -11.92
N LYS A 33 8.71 -14.75 -12.29
CA LYS A 33 10.08 -14.28 -12.03
C LYS A 33 10.41 -13.04 -12.85
N LEU A 34 10.02 -13.00 -14.12
CA LEU A 34 10.22 -11.84 -15.00
C LEU A 34 9.46 -10.62 -14.46
N ILE A 35 8.17 -10.76 -14.14
CA ILE A 35 7.36 -9.68 -13.56
C ILE A 35 8.00 -9.16 -12.27
N ALA A 36 8.47 -10.05 -11.39
CA ALA A 36 9.14 -9.63 -10.15
C ALA A 36 10.43 -8.84 -10.40
N ARG A 37 11.24 -9.23 -11.41
CA ARG A 37 12.44 -8.49 -11.80
C ARG A 37 12.10 -7.10 -12.33
N MET A 38 11.12 -7.01 -13.23
CA MET A 38 10.66 -5.74 -13.80
C MET A 38 10.13 -4.82 -12.70
N LEU A 39 9.25 -5.32 -11.82
CA LEU A 39 8.75 -4.56 -10.68
C LEU A 39 9.87 -4.09 -9.74
N SER A 40 10.87 -4.93 -9.48
CA SER A 40 12.05 -4.55 -8.68
C SER A 40 12.85 -3.43 -9.33
N HIS A 41 13.07 -3.49 -10.65
CA HIS A 41 13.78 -2.46 -11.39
C HIS A 41 13.01 -1.14 -11.38
N SER A 42 11.72 -1.17 -11.74
CA SER A 42 10.87 0.02 -11.75
C SER A 42 10.70 0.64 -10.35
N ALA A 43 10.64 -0.17 -9.29
CA ALA A 43 10.58 0.33 -7.92
C ALA A 43 11.88 1.03 -7.48
N LYS A 44 13.05 0.49 -7.89
CA LYS A 44 14.36 1.12 -7.66
C LYS A 44 14.52 2.42 -8.44
N ALA A 45 13.94 2.50 -9.64
CA ALA A 45 13.89 3.72 -10.45
C ALA A 45 12.92 4.78 -9.91
N GLY A 46 12.21 4.53 -8.81
CA GLY A 46 11.33 5.51 -8.18
C GLY A 46 9.88 5.51 -8.68
N HIS A 47 9.48 4.56 -9.53
CA HIS A 47 8.12 4.52 -10.05
C HIS A 47 7.09 4.19 -8.95
N ARG A 48 6.24 5.15 -8.60
CA ARG A 48 5.31 5.08 -7.46
C ARG A 48 4.45 3.81 -7.44
N GLU A 49 3.69 3.51 -8.50
CA GLU A 49 2.84 2.30 -8.54
C GLU A 49 3.67 1.00 -8.48
N ALA A 50 4.92 1.04 -8.95
CA ALA A 50 5.80 -0.13 -8.89
C ALA A 50 6.32 -0.33 -7.47
N GLN A 51 6.64 0.75 -6.76
CA GLN A 51 7.00 0.70 -5.34
C GLN A 51 5.87 0.11 -4.49
N VAL A 52 4.62 0.47 -4.77
CA VAL A 52 3.45 -0.10 -4.09
C VAL A 52 3.31 -1.59 -4.39
N THR A 53 3.29 -1.96 -5.67
CA THR A 53 3.07 -3.35 -6.09
C THR A 53 4.19 -4.27 -5.61
N TYR A 54 5.44 -3.82 -5.75
CA TYR A 54 6.61 -4.57 -5.32
C TYR A 54 6.73 -4.61 -3.79
N GLY A 55 6.50 -3.47 -3.12
CA GLY A 55 6.55 -3.35 -1.67
C GLY A 55 5.51 -4.24 -0.98
N ARG A 56 4.26 -4.23 -1.48
CA ARG A 56 3.20 -5.13 -1.04
C ARG A 56 3.61 -6.60 -1.19
N ARG A 57 4.14 -6.97 -2.36
CA ARG A 57 4.56 -8.35 -2.62
C ARG A 57 5.66 -8.80 -1.66
N LEU A 58 6.64 -7.94 -1.38
CA LEU A 58 7.69 -8.24 -0.40
C LEU A 58 7.15 -8.33 1.04
N LEU A 59 6.14 -7.53 1.38
CA LEU A 59 5.53 -7.55 2.70
C LEU A 59 4.71 -8.84 2.94
N GLU A 60 3.89 -9.23 1.95
CA GLU A 60 3.00 -10.40 2.03
C GLU A 60 3.73 -11.73 1.75
N HIS A 61 4.63 -11.74 0.76
CA HIS A 61 5.28 -12.96 0.25
C HIS A 61 6.82 -12.92 0.38
N GLY A 62 7.37 -11.99 1.16
CA GLY A 62 8.79 -11.96 1.47
C GLY A 62 9.24 -13.26 2.13
N LEU A 63 10.28 -13.88 1.58
CA LEU A 63 10.84 -15.14 2.07
C LEU A 63 11.68 -14.91 3.32
N THR A 64 12.26 -13.70 3.45
CA THR A 64 13.07 -13.29 4.60
C THR A 64 12.46 -12.10 5.35
N THR A 65 12.88 -11.90 6.59
CA THR A 65 12.53 -10.71 7.38
C THR A 65 13.04 -9.43 6.71
N GLN A 66 14.24 -9.47 6.12
CA GLN A 66 14.82 -8.36 5.38
C GLN A 66 13.98 -7.97 4.16
N ASP A 67 13.43 -8.95 3.43
CA ASP A 67 12.51 -8.67 2.32
C ASP A 67 11.28 -7.89 2.80
N ARG A 68 10.67 -8.31 3.92
CA ARG A 68 9.53 -7.62 4.52
C ARG A 68 9.88 -6.19 4.92
N TYR A 69 11.08 -5.96 5.45
CA TYR A 69 11.54 -4.62 5.84
C TYR A 69 11.79 -3.72 4.63
N CYS A 70 12.39 -4.28 3.57
CA CYS A 70 12.52 -3.58 2.29
C CYS A 70 11.14 -3.24 1.70
N GLY A 71 10.19 -4.17 1.77
CA GLY A 71 8.81 -3.97 1.35
C GLY A 71 8.13 -2.82 2.10
N ALA A 72 8.23 -2.83 3.43
CA ALA A 72 7.72 -1.75 4.28
C ALA A 72 8.33 -0.39 3.91
N ARG A 73 9.64 -0.34 3.68
CA ARG A 73 10.32 0.91 3.27
C ARG A 73 9.78 1.49 1.97
N TYR A 74 9.58 0.65 0.94
CA TYR A 74 9.02 1.10 -0.34
C TYR A 74 7.57 1.58 -0.19
N LEU A 75 6.76 0.92 0.65
CA LEU A 75 5.38 1.32 0.91
C LEU A 75 5.31 2.66 1.65
N ILE A 76 6.14 2.87 2.67
CA ILE A 76 6.22 4.17 3.38
C ILE A 76 6.66 5.29 2.43
N GLN A 77 7.65 5.04 1.58
CA GLN A 77 8.11 6.03 0.60
C GLN A 77 7.00 6.39 -0.41
N ALA A 78 6.25 5.39 -0.90
CA ALA A 78 5.11 5.64 -1.79
C ALA A 78 3.95 6.36 -1.07
N ALA A 79 3.72 6.06 0.21
CA ALA A 79 2.70 6.72 1.03
C ALA A 79 3.01 8.21 1.25
N GLN A 80 4.30 8.54 1.45
CA GLN A 80 4.79 9.92 1.55
C GLN A 80 4.61 10.70 0.23
N GLN A 81 4.67 10.02 -0.91
CA GLN A 81 4.36 10.59 -2.23
C GLN A 81 2.85 10.75 -2.49
N GLY A 82 2.00 10.47 -1.50
CA GLY A 82 0.57 10.66 -1.61
C GLY A 82 -0.20 9.49 -2.23
N ASP A 83 0.44 8.35 -2.50
CA ASP A 83 -0.26 7.20 -3.08
C ASP A 83 -1.30 6.63 -2.10
N ARG A 84 -2.56 6.60 -2.53
CA ARG A 84 -3.71 6.19 -1.72
C ARG A 84 -3.55 4.78 -1.16
N ASP A 85 -3.17 3.82 -2.00
CA ASP A 85 -3.08 2.40 -1.60
C ASP A 85 -1.85 2.21 -0.69
N ALA A 86 -0.75 2.91 -0.98
CA ALA A 86 0.43 2.91 -0.12
C ALA A 86 0.16 3.46 1.28
N GLN A 87 -0.68 4.50 1.41
CA GLN A 87 -1.06 5.07 2.70
C GLN A 87 -1.85 4.08 3.56
N TRP A 88 -2.73 3.27 2.96
CA TRP A 88 -3.39 2.19 3.70
C TRP A 88 -2.38 1.16 4.21
N TRP A 89 -1.42 0.76 3.37
CA TRP A 89 -0.34 -0.14 3.79
C TRP A 89 0.57 0.47 4.86
N ALA A 90 0.84 1.78 4.80
CA ALA A 90 1.58 2.49 5.84
C ALA A 90 0.86 2.42 7.18
N GLY A 91 -0.47 2.60 7.18
CA GLY A 91 -1.31 2.40 8.37
C GLY A 91 -1.13 1.01 8.95
N ARG A 92 -1.24 -0.02 8.11
CA ARG A 92 -1.03 -1.44 8.48
C ARG A 92 0.36 -1.73 9.05
N ILE A 93 1.40 -1.10 8.49
CA ILE A 93 2.79 -1.26 8.94
C ILE A 93 2.95 -0.68 10.35
N HIS A 94 2.41 0.51 10.59
CA HIS A 94 2.47 1.16 11.90
C HIS A 94 1.51 0.53 12.92
N GLU A 95 0.41 -0.08 12.50
CA GLU A 95 -0.48 -0.81 13.40
C GLU A 95 0.16 -2.09 13.95
N ARG A 96 0.85 -2.85 13.09
CA ARG A 96 1.42 -4.15 13.48
C ARG A 96 2.86 -4.07 13.95
N GLY A 97 3.56 -3.00 13.56
CA GLY A 97 5.00 -2.91 13.62
C GLY A 97 5.67 -3.86 12.62
N VAL A 98 6.53 -3.34 11.75
CA VAL A 98 7.30 -4.15 10.80
C VAL A 98 8.75 -3.69 10.78
N GLY A 99 9.62 -4.49 11.38
CA GLY A 99 11.06 -4.26 11.37
C GLY A 99 11.47 -2.93 11.99
N PRO A 100 12.09 -2.00 11.22
CA PRO A 100 12.52 -0.71 11.73
C PRO A 100 11.35 0.24 12.05
N TYR A 101 10.12 -0.09 11.66
CA TYR A 101 8.93 0.69 11.96
C TYR A 101 8.21 0.05 13.16
N PRO A 102 8.39 0.59 14.38
CA PRO A 102 7.69 0.07 15.56
C PRO A 102 6.18 0.28 15.43
N SER A 103 5.42 -0.52 16.19
CA SER A 103 3.99 -0.29 16.33
C SER A 103 3.75 1.10 16.92
N ASN A 104 2.87 1.86 16.29
CA ASN A 104 2.43 3.18 16.72
C ASN A 104 1.02 3.41 16.18
N GLU A 105 0.03 3.23 17.04
CA GLU A 105 -1.37 3.32 16.68
C GLU A 105 -1.75 4.73 16.21
N ALA A 106 -1.19 5.78 16.82
CA ALA A 106 -1.46 7.15 16.41
C ALA A 106 -0.96 7.43 14.99
N GLN A 107 0.22 6.91 14.62
CA GLN A 107 0.72 6.98 13.25
C GLN A 107 -0.15 6.14 12.30
N ALA A 108 -0.59 4.96 12.73
CA ALA A 108 -1.48 4.12 11.94
C ALA A 108 -2.79 4.85 11.58
N VAL A 109 -3.47 5.43 12.58
CA VAL A 109 -4.67 6.24 12.38
C VAL A 109 -4.41 7.41 11.43
N THR A 110 -3.27 8.10 11.59
CA THR A 110 -2.92 9.23 10.70
C THR A 110 -2.81 8.78 9.24
N TRP A 111 -2.19 7.64 8.99
CA TRP A 111 -2.06 7.10 7.63
C TRP A 111 -3.38 6.58 7.08
N TYR A 112 -4.18 5.89 7.90
CA TYR A 112 -5.53 5.48 7.52
C TYR A 112 -6.42 6.67 7.19
N ALA A 113 -6.39 7.73 7.98
CA ALA A 113 -7.16 8.94 7.72
C ALA A 113 -6.76 9.62 6.41
N ARG A 114 -5.47 9.59 6.03
CA ARG A 114 -5.00 10.09 4.74
C ARG A 114 -5.52 9.25 3.58
N ALA A 115 -5.42 7.93 3.68
CA ALA A 115 -5.96 7.01 2.66
C ALA A 115 -7.48 7.14 2.53
N ALA A 116 -8.19 7.24 3.66
CA ALA A 116 -9.63 7.39 3.75
C ALA A 116 -10.12 8.70 3.13
N ARG A 117 -9.41 9.81 3.35
CA ARG A 117 -9.71 11.10 2.68
C ARG A 117 -9.57 11.04 1.16
N GLN A 118 -8.77 10.12 0.65
CA GLN A 118 -8.63 9.84 -0.78
C GLN A 118 -9.63 8.77 -1.29
N GLY A 119 -10.61 8.37 -0.46
CA GLY A 119 -11.64 7.41 -0.82
C GLY A 119 -11.19 5.95 -0.78
N HIS A 120 -10.13 5.60 -0.03
CA HIS A 120 -9.75 4.20 0.15
C HIS A 120 -10.74 3.48 1.06
N VAL A 121 -11.57 2.62 0.48
CA VAL A 121 -12.65 1.85 1.16
C VAL A 121 -12.12 1.12 2.40
N ASP A 122 -11.10 0.26 2.27
CA ASP A 122 -10.57 -0.50 3.41
C ASP A 122 -9.98 0.37 4.52
N ALA A 123 -9.56 1.60 4.21
CA ALA A 123 -9.03 2.53 5.22
C ALA A 123 -10.17 3.20 5.98
N ILE A 124 -11.25 3.54 5.29
CA ILE A 124 -12.47 4.08 5.88
C ILE A 124 -13.11 3.04 6.80
N GLU A 125 -13.28 1.81 6.33
CA GLU A 125 -13.82 0.70 7.14
C GLU A 125 -12.98 0.44 8.39
N ARG A 126 -11.65 0.43 8.26
CA ARG A 126 -10.76 0.25 9.42
C ARG A 126 -10.91 1.37 10.45
N LEU A 127 -11.11 2.61 10.02
CA LEU A 127 -11.35 3.75 10.92
C LEU A 127 -12.72 3.67 11.60
N ILE A 128 -13.76 3.29 10.87
CA ILE A 128 -15.11 3.07 11.43
C ILE A 128 -15.02 2.04 12.55
N GLN A 129 -14.40 0.89 12.27
CA GLN A 129 -14.20 -0.16 13.27
C GLN A 129 -13.40 0.36 14.47
N ALA A 130 -12.31 1.10 14.24
CA ALA A 130 -11.50 1.63 15.34
C ALA A 130 -12.28 2.60 16.24
N TYR A 131 -13.19 3.42 15.68
CA TYR A 131 -14.07 4.29 16.47
C TYR A 131 -15.24 3.56 17.13
N ASP A 132 -15.75 2.49 16.53
CA ASP A 132 -16.83 1.67 17.10
C ASP A 132 -16.35 0.84 18.30
N GLU A 133 -15.12 0.31 18.21
CA GLU A 133 -14.54 -0.59 19.22
C GLU A 133 -13.60 0.11 20.20
N GLY A 134 -13.18 1.36 19.90
CA GLY A 134 -12.19 2.09 20.71
C GLY A 134 -10.76 1.56 20.56
N GLU A 135 -10.41 1.07 19.37
CA GLU A 135 -9.08 0.54 19.06
C GLU A 135 -8.10 1.65 18.63
N LEU A 136 -6.84 1.29 18.41
CA LEU A 136 -5.80 2.20 17.90
C LEU A 136 -5.59 3.46 18.77
N ASN A 137 -5.80 3.34 20.08
CA ASN A 137 -5.82 4.46 21.04
C ASN A 137 -6.83 5.57 20.69
N LEU A 138 -7.87 5.24 19.93
CA LEU A 138 -8.99 6.14 19.68
C LEU A 138 -10.08 5.93 20.74
N PRO A 139 -10.71 7.01 21.23
CA PRO A 139 -11.88 6.87 22.06
C PRO A 139 -13.03 6.31 21.22
N GLN A 140 -13.83 5.44 21.84
CA GLN A 140 -15.07 4.99 21.24
C GLN A 140 -15.97 6.20 20.94
N SER A 141 -16.35 6.38 19.68
CA SER A 141 -17.13 7.55 19.26
C SER A 141 -18.01 7.22 18.07
N GLU A 142 -19.28 7.00 18.36
CA GLU A 142 -20.32 6.77 17.35
C GLU A 142 -20.40 7.94 16.35
N ARG A 143 -20.24 9.19 16.83
CA ARG A 143 -20.25 10.38 15.98
C ARG A 143 -19.13 10.32 14.91
N CYS A 144 -17.91 10.02 15.31
CA CYS A 144 -16.79 9.90 14.38
C CYS A 144 -16.97 8.71 13.42
N ALA A 145 -17.49 7.58 13.90
CA ALA A 145 -17.78 6.43 13.07
C ALA A 145 -18.84 6.76 12.00
N LEU A 146 -19.91 7.46 12.36
CA LEU A 146 -20.94 7.93 11.43
C LEU A 146 -20.37 8.86 10.36
N GLU A 147 -19.54 9.84 10.72
CA GLU A 147 -18.88 10.73 9.75
C GLU A 147 -18.06 9.95 8.70
N TRP A 148 -17.39 8.87 9.12
CA TRP A 148 -16.65 8.02 8.19
C TRP A 148 -17.56 7.09 7.36
N ARG A 149 -18.67 6.60 7.93
CA ARG A 149 -19.68 5.80 7.18
C ARG A 149 -20.36 6.63 6.09
N GLU A 150 -20.72 7.88 6.37
CA GLU A 150 -21.27 8.79 5.37
C GLU A 150 -20.27 8.99 4.22
N ARG A 151 -18.99 9.18 4.54
CA ARG A 151 -17.93 9.25 3.53
C ARG A 151 -17.81 7.97 2.71
N LEU A 152 -17.91 6.80 3.34
CA LEU A 152 -17.90 5.51 2.64
C LEU A 152 -19.03 5.45 1.61
N ALA A 153 -20.25 5.81 2.02
CA ALA A 153 -21.41 5.83 1.14
C ALA A 153 -21.20 6.76 -0.07
N THR A 154 -20.64 7.96 0.15
CA THR A 154 -20.31 8.89 -0.94
C THR A 154 -19.18 8.42 -1.85
N ALA A 155 -18.23 7.62 -1.34
CA ALA A 155 -17.12 7.08 -2.13
C ALA A 155 -17.51 5.86 -2.97
N SER A 156 -18.60 5.18 -2.61
CA SER A 156 -19.14 4.00 -3.30
C SER A 156 -20.16 4.31 -4.40
N GLN A 157 -20.55 5.58 -4.57
CA GLN A 157 -21.47 6.08 -5.60
C GLN A 157 -20.70 6.72 -6.76
#